data_AF-A0A3D5DGV4-F1
#
_entry.id   AF-A0A3D5DGV4-F1
#
_cell.length_a   1.000
_cell.length_b   1.000
_cell.length_c   1.000
_cell.angle_alpha   90.00
_cell.angle_beta   90.00
_cell.angle_gamma   90.00
#
_symmetry.space_group_name_H-M   'P 1'
#
loop_
_entity.id
_entity.type
_entity.pdbx_description
1 polymer ?
#
loop_
_entity_poly.entity_id
_entity_poly.type
_entity_poly.pdbx_seq_one_letter_code
_entity_poly.pdbx_strand_id
1 'polypeptide(L)' 'NIDLMNLADFCRNCLSKWYAAEARSKGLELEYEAARELVYGMPYSEWKDKHQAPVSAEQQAEFAVREALKKEGN' A
#
# COMPACT_ATOMS: atom_id res chain seq x y z
N ASN A 1 -5.66 3.72 -3.42
CA ASN A 1 -4.30 3.16 -3.29
C ASN A 1 -3.65 3.03 -4.65
N ILE A 2 -4.33 2.46 -5.66
CA ILE A 2 -3.75 2.35 -7.00
C ILE A 2 -3.39 3.72 -7.59
N ASP A 3 -4.24 4.75 -7.43
CA ASP A 3 -3.89 6.09 -7.91
C ASP A 3 -2.66 6.67 -7.22
N LEU A 4 -2.49 6.40 -5.92
CA LEU A 4 -1.30 6.84 -5.19
C LEU A 4 -0.04 6.11 -5.68
N MET A 5 -0.15 4.81 -5.98
CA MET A 5 0.94 4.06 -6.60
C MET A 5 1.26 4.59 -8.00
N ASN A 6 0.24 4.83 -8.82
CA ASN A 6 0.39 5.38 -10.16
C ASN A 6 1.03 6.76 -10.13
N LEU A 7 0.65 7.62 -9.19
CA LEU A 7 1.14 8.99 -9.12
C LEU A 7 2.53 9.08 -8.46
N ALA A 8 2.63 8.60 -7.23
CA ALA A 8 3.72 8.91 -6.30
C ALA A 8 4.56 7.69 -5.89
N ASP A 9 4.24 6.51 -6.44
CA ASP A 9 4.94 5.26 -6.18
C ASP A 9 4.92 4.76 -4.73
N PHE A 10 3.98 5.26 -3.93
CA PHE A 10 3.67 4.68 -2.63
C PHE A 10 2.18 4.84 -2.32
N CYS A 11 1.68 4.01 -1.40
CA CYS A 11 0.32 4.14 -0.90
C CYS A 11 0.27 3.79 0.59
N ARG A 12 -0.93 3.74 1.17
CA ARG A 12 -1.16 3.40 2.58
C ARG A 12 -0.56 2.04 2.97
N ASN A 13 -0.58 1.07 2.06
CA ASN A 13 0.05 -0.24 2.30
C ASN A 13 1.58 -0.14 2.39
N CYS A 14 2.21 0.76 1.62
CA CYS A 14 3.65 1.01 1.74
C CYS A 14 3.97 1.62 3.11
N LEU A 15 3.17 2.59 3.56
CA LEU A 15 3.30 3.16 4.91
C LEU A 15 3.18 2.08 5.99
N SER A 16 2.22 1.16 5.84
CA SER A 16 2.03 0.05 6.79
C SER A 16 3.25 -0.90 6.81
N LYS A 17 3.85 -1.18 5.64
CA LYS A 17 5.08 -2.00 5.56
C LYS A 17 6.26 -1.30 6.23
N TRP A 18 6.45 0.00 5.98
CA TRP A 18 7.53 0.78 6.59
C TRP A 18 7.35 0.90 8.10
N TYR A 19 6.13 1.11 8.57
CA TYR A 19 5.82 1.17 9.99
C TYR A 19 6.17 -0.15 10.70
N ALA A 20 5.75 -1.29 10.14
CA ALA A 20 6.12 -2.61 10.69
C ALA A 20 7.64 -2.87 10.61
N ALA A 21 8.30 -2.46 9.53
CA ALA A 21 9.75 -2.60 9.40
C ALA A 21 10.51 -1.78 10.47
N GLU A 22 10.09 -0.55 10.73
CA GLU A 22 10.71 0.31 11.74
C GLU A 22 10.37 -0.12 13.17
N ALA A 23 9.17 -0.67 13.42
CA ALA A 23 8.88 -1.30 14.70
C ALA A 23 9.88 -2.44 14.99
N ARG A 24 10.13 -3.31 13.99
CA ARG A 24 11.12 -4.38 14.11
C ARG A 24 12.55 -3.85 14.30
N SER A 25 12.94 -2.76 13.63
CA SER A 25 14.27 -2.14 13.83
C SER A 25 14.46 -1.63 15.27
N LYS A 26 13.37 -1.24 15.93
CA LYS A 26 13.33 -0.83 17.34
C LYS A 26 13.13 -1.98 18.33
N GLY A 27 13.11 -3.24 17.86
CA GLY A 27 12.89 -4.41 18.71
C GLY A 27 11.44 -4.58 19.19
N LEU A 28 10.48 -3.92 18.54
CA LEU A 28 9.05 -4.07 18.82
C LEU A 28 8.44 -5.11 17.87
N GLU A 29 7.65 -6.01 18.43
CA GLU A 29 6.85 -6.95 17.64
C GLU A 29 5.59 -6.25 17.16
N LEU A 30 5.54 -5.93 15.87
CA LEU A 30 4.37 -5.36 15.22
C LEU A 30 4.17 -6.03 13.86
N GLU A 31 3.11 -6.81 13.78
CA GLU A 31 2.72 -7.48 12.56
C GLU A 31 2.16 -6.50 11.52
N TYR A 32 2.29 -6.89 10.24
CA TYR A 32 1.84 -6.04 9.13
C TYR A 32 0.34 -5.72 9.20
N GLU A 33 -0.49 -6.64 9.69
CA GLU A 33 -1.92 -6.40 9.82
C GLU A 33 -2.25 -5.35 10.89
N ALA A 34 -1.57 -5.42 12.04
CA ALA A 34 -1.67 -4.40 13.08
C ALA A 34 -1.18 -3.04 12.57
N ALA A 35 -0.10 -3.00 11.77
CA ALA A 35 0.37 -1.77 11.15
C ALA A 35 -0.66 -1.20 10.15
N ARG A 36 -1.37 -2.05 9.39
CA ARG A 36 -2.48 -1.59 8.54
C ARG A 36 -3.60 -1.00 9.39
N GLU A 37 -4.00 -1.64 10.48
CA GLU A 37 -5.03 -1.09 11.35
C GLU A 37 -4.68 0.32 11.88
N LEU A 38 -3.42 0.54 12.28
CA LEU A 38 -2.93 1.86 12.67
C LEU A 38 -3.00 2.91 11.55
N VAL A 39 -2.64 2.52 10.31
CA VAL A 39 -2.63 3.44 9.16
C VAL A 39 -4.03 3.71 8.61
N TYR A 40 -4.92 2.72 8.64
CA TYR A 40 -6.29 2.82 8.11
C TYR A 40 -7.31 3.27 9.16
N GLY A 41 -6.95 3.24 10.45
CA GLY A 41 -7.81 3.63 11.58
C GLY A 41 -8.89 2.60 11.93
N MET A 42 -8.87 1.42 11.30
CA MET A 42 -9.77 0.28 11.51
C MET A 42 -9.16 -0.96 10.85
N PRO A 43 -9.66 -2.19 11.13
CA PRO A 43 -9.19 -3.40 10.46
C PRO A 43 -9.23 -3.25 8.94
N TYR A 44 -8.16 -3.66 8.25
CA TYR A 44 -8.04 -3.45 6.80
C TYR A 44 -9.16 -4.12 6.01
N SER A 45 -9.63 -5.28 6.45
CA SER A 45 -10.78 -5.97 5.85
C SER A 45 -12.04 -5.09 5.91
N GLU A 46 -12.34 -4.52 7.07
CA GLU A 46 -13.49 -3.63 7.26
C GLU A 46 -13.36 -2.35 6.43
N TRP A 47 -12.17 -1.75 6.40
CA TRP A 47 -11.93 -0.57 5.57
C TRP A 47 -12.13 -0.88 4.08
N LYS A 48 -11.62 -2.04 3.63
CA LYS A 48 -11.75 -2.51 2.26
C LYS A 48 -13.22 -2.65 1.88
N ASP A 49 -14.02 -3.30 2.72
CA ASP A 49 -15.44 -3.53 2.45
C ASP A 49 -16.24 -2.23 2.41
N LYS A 50 -15.89 -1.24 3.25
CA LYS A 50 -16.62 0.03 3.35
C LYS A 50 -16.19 1.08 2.33
N HIS A 51 -14.91 1.09 1.93
CA HIS A 51 -14.32 2.24 1.26
C HIS A 51 -13.52 1.90 0.00
N GLN A 52 -13.11 0.64 -0.21
CA GLN A 52 -12.30 0.32 -1.38
C GLN A 52 -13.17 0.20 -2.64
N ALA A 53 -13.04 1.18 -3.52
CA ALA A 53 -13.61 1.10 -4.86
C ALA A 53 -12.91 0.02 -5.71
N PRO A 54 -13.63 -0.61 -6.65
CA PRO A 54 -13.01 -1.48 -7.64
C PRO A 54 -12.01 -0.69 -8.48
N VAL A 55 -10.91 -1.35 -8.84
CA VAL A 55 -9.89 -0.78 -9.72
C VAL A 55 -10.40 -0.79 -11.16
N SER A 56 -10.33 0.35 -11.85
CA SER A 56 -10.68 0.44 -13.26
C SER A 56 -9.59 -0.18 -14.15
N ALA A 57 -9.96 -0.58 -15.37
CA ALA A 57 -9.01 -1.11 -16.35
C ALA A 57 -7.91 -0.07 -16.69
N GLU A 58 -8.25 1.21 -16.70
CA GLU A 58 -7.32 2.31 -16.96
C GLU A 58 -6.29 2.45 -15.82
N GLN A 59 -6.74 2.47 -14.56
CA GLN A 59 -5.86 2.53 -13.40
C GLN A 59 -4.91 1.33 -13.36
N GLN A 60 -5.41 0.14 -13.72
CA GLN A 60 -4.62 -1.08 -13.80
C GLN A 60 -3.58 -1.02 -14.93
N ALA A 61 -3.93 -0.47 -16.08
CA ALA A 61 -3.03 -0.30 -17.22
C ALA A 61 -1.91 0.70 -16.91
N GLU A 62 -2.25 1.86 -16.31
CA GLU A 62 -1.25 2.85 -15.90
C GLU A 62 -0.27 2.25 -14.87
N PHE A 63 -0.78 1.47 -13.91
CA PHE A 63 0.08 0.76 -12.95
C PHE A 63 1.04 -0.20 -13.66
N ALA A 64 0.56 -0.97 -14.64
CA ALA A 64 1.39 -1.89 -15.41
C ALA A 64 2.48 -1.16 -16.20
N VAL A 65 2.16 -0.01 -16.80
CA VAL A 65 3.13 0.85 -17.49
C VAL A 65 4.20 1.37 -16.52
N ARG A 66 3.79 1.89 -15.36
CA ARG A 66 4.73 2.36 -14.32
C ARG A 66 5.68 1.25 -13.86
N GLU A 67 5.17 0.04 -13.64
CA GLU A 67 5.98 -1.12 -13.24
C GLU A 67 6.95 -1.57 -14.33
N ALA A 68 6.59 -1.45 -15.61
CA ALA A 68 7.49 -1.74 -16.73
C ALA A 68 8.65 -0.72 -16.79
N LEU A 69 8.33 0.59 -16.71
CA LEU A 69 9.34 1.66 -16.74
C LEU A 69 10.39 1.54 -15.63
N LYS A 70 9.99 1.13 -14.42
CA LYS A 70 10.93 0.89 -13.33
C LYS A 70 11.91 -0.25 -13.61
N LYS A 71 11.46 -1.31 -14.28
CA LYS A 71 12.31 -2.47 -14.60
C LYS A 71 13.35 -2.15 -15.67
N GLU A 72 13.04 -1.24 -16.60
CA GLU A 72 13.97 -0.81 -17.64
C GLU A 72 15.02 0.17 -17.13
N GLY A 73 14.69 0.93 -16.06
CA GLY A 73 15.60 1.91 -15.45
C GLY A 73 16.52 1.37 -14.36
N ASN A 74 16.48 0.07 -14.04
CA ASN A 74 17.22 -0.53 -12.91
C ASN A 74 18.17 -1.66 -13.35
#